data_AF-A0A4R7ZIH7-F1
#
_entry.id   AF-A0A4R7ZIH7-F1
#
_cell.length_a   1.000
_cell.length_b   1.000
_cell.length_c   1.000
_cell.angle_alpha   90.00
_cell.angle_beta   90.00
_cell.angle_gamma   90.00
#
_symmetry.space_group_name_H-M   'P 1'
#
loop_
_entity.id
_entity.type
_entity.pdbx_description
1 polymer ?
#
loop_
_entity_poly.entity_id
_entity_poly.type
_entity_poly.pdbx_seq_one_letter_code
_entity_poly.pdbx_strand_id
1 'polypeptide(L)'
;MSADKYIFDPAVVTRVIKEQRHVRSELQEIYKSAIELRSKIDSGISWKGKQKDVLLNMLDAVILYHGDVTGGKDGKNNSPYDALISALTNLEKSLNVSVNDIPAYKEISKV
;
A
#
# COMPACT_ATOMS: atom_id res chain seq x y z
N MET A 1 13.62 -31.80 -20.42
CA MET A 1 13.71 -30.69 -19.45
C MET A 1 12.31 -30.51 -18.87
N SER A 2 12.06 -30.98 -17.65
CA SER A 2 10.79 -30.69 -16.98
C SER A 2 10.80 -29.21 -16.65
N ALA A 3 9.87 -28.44 -17.21
CA ALA A 3 9.62 -27.10 -16.74
C ALA A 3 9.30 -27.21 -15.25
N ASP A 4 10.14 -26.63 -14.40
CA ASP A 4 9.87 -26.51 -12.97
C ASP A 4 8.50 -25.84 -12.84
N LYS A 5 7.48 -26.64 -12.53
CA LYS A 5 6.15 -26.13 -12.19
C LYS A 5 6.31 -25.41 -10.86
N TYR A 6 6.72 -24.15 -10.91
CA TYR A 6 6.48 -23.22 -9.83
C TYR A 6 4.97 -23.16 -9.64
N ILE A 7 4.47 -23.91 -8.65
CA ILE A 7 3.08 -23.83 -8.22
C ILE A 7 2.97 -22.50 -7.48
N PHE A 8 2.71 -21.44 -8.24
CA PHE A 8 2.42 -20.13 -7.69
C PHE A 8 1.00 -20.17 -7.13
N ASP A 9 0.83 -20.12 -5.82
CA ASP A 9 -0.48 -20.11 -5.16
C ASP A 9 -1.12 -18.71 -5.29
N PRO A 10 -2.20 -18.55 -6.06
CA PRO A 10 -2.87 -17.26 -6.23
C PRO A 10 -3.37 -16.69 -4.88
N ALA A 11 -3.71 -17.55 -3.91
CA ALA A 11 -4.18 -17.12 -2.60
C ALA A 11 -3.12 -16.36 -1.81
N VAL A 12 -1.83 -16.68 -2.01
CA VAL A 12 -0.72 -15.93 -1.41
C VAL A 12 -0.67 -14.52 -1.97
N VAL A 13 -0.84 -14.36 -3.28
CA VAL A 13 -0.87 -13.03 -3.93
C VAL A 13 -2.06 -12.22 -3.45
N THR A 14 -3.25 -12.82 -3.37
CA THR A 14 -4.45 -12.16 -2.79
C THR A 14 -4.21 -11.68 -1.36
N ARG A 15 -3.57 -12.51 -0.52
CA ARG A 15 -3.23 -12.13 0.86
C ARG A 15 -2.26 -10.94 0.90
N VAL A 16 -1.21 -10.96 0.08
CA VAL A 16 -0.25 -9.84 -0.01
C VAL A 16 -0.97 -8.57 -0.46
N ILE A 17 -1.85 -8.62 -1.46
CA ILE A 17 -2.63 -7.44 -1.89
C ILE A 17 -3.44 -6.86 -0.73
N LYS A 18 -4.09 -7.71 0.06
CA LYS A 18 -4.89 -7.29 1.23
C LYS A 18 -4.02 -6.63 2.30
N GLU A 19 -2.87 -7.22 2.61
CA GLU A 19 -1.91 -6.67 3.57
C GLU A 19 -1.36 -5.31 3.09
N GLN A 20 -0.99 -5.19 1.82
CA GLN A 20 -0.51 -3.92 1.26
C GLN A 20 -1.58 -2.82 1.31
N ARG A 21 -2.85 -3.16 1.03
CA ARG A 21 -3.97 -2.21 1.18
C ARG A 21 -4.18 -1.77 2.63
N HIS A 22 -4.03 -2.71 3.57
CA HIS A 22 -4.16 -2.42 5.00
C HIS A 22 -3.05 -1.48 5.48
N VAL A 23 -1.79 -1.79 5.20
CA VAL A 23 -0.65 -0.94 5.58
C VAL A 23 -0.76 0.45 4.96
N ARG A 24 -1.15 0.54 3.67
CA ARG A 24 -1.43 1.83 3.03
C ARG A 24 -2.44 2.65 3.83
N SER A 25 -3.53 2.03 4.28
CA SER A 25 -4.56 2.70 5.08
C SER A 25 -4.02 3.20 6.42
N GLU A 26 -3.23 2.39 7.13
CA GLU A 26 -2.63 2.80 8.41
C GLU A 26 -1.66 3.98 8.23
N LEU A 27 -0.84 3.94 7.19
CA LEU A 27 0.09 5.04 6.87
C LEU A 27 -0.67 6.33 6.48
N GLN A 28 -1.83 6.21 5.82
CA GLN A 28 -2.70 7.36 5.53
C GLN A 28 -3.31 7.97 6.79
N GLU A 29 -3.70 7.14 7.76
CA GLU A 29 -4.21 7.64 9.05
C GLU A 29 -3.12 8.34 9.86
N ILE A 30 -1.89 7.81 9.87
CA ILE A 30 -0.72 8.48 10.47
C ILE A 30 -0.47 9.83 9.77
N TYR A 31 -0.50 9.87 8.44
CA TYR A 31 -0.35 11.09 7.65
C TYR A 31 -1.38 12.16 8.03
N LYS A 32 -2.68 11.81 8.06
CA LYS A 32 -3.76 12.73 8.45
C LYS A 32 -3.58 13.23 9.88
N SER A 33 -3.27 12.32 10.81
CA SER A 33 -3.06 12.66 12.22
C SER A 33 -1.86 13.61 12.39
N ALA A 34 -0.79 13.41 11.63
CA ALA A 34 0.38 14.29 11.64
C ALA A 34 0.05 15.69 11.12
N ILE A 35 -0.73 15.81 10.03
CA ILE A 35 -1.21 17.09 9.51
C ILE A 35 -2.05 17.83 10.56
N GLU A 36 -3.00 17.13 11.17
CA GLU A 36 -3.88 17.72 12.17
C GLU A 36 -3.09 18.23 13.39
N LEU A 37 -2.18 17.40 13.91
CA LEU A 37 -1.33 17.77 15.03
C LEU A 37 -0.41 18.95 14.68
N ARG A 38 0.19 18.94 13.49
CA ARG A 38 1.03 20.06 13.02
C ARG A 38 0.24 21.36 12.97
N SER A 39 -0.98 21.34 12.40
CA SER A 39 -1.86 22.50 12.33
C SER A 39 -2.20 23.07 13.71
N LYS A 40 -2.47 22.19 14.69
CA LYS A 40 -2.72 22.58 16.09
C LYS A 40 -1.49 23.21 16.76
N ILE A 41 -0.29 22.72 16.48
CA ILE A 41 0.96 23.29 17.04
C ILE A 41 1.29 24.63 16.37
N ASP A 42 1.02 24.76 15.08
CA ASP A 42 1.29 25.97 14.32
C ASP A 42 0.37 27.12 14.77
N SER A 43 -0.93 26.83 14.93
CA SER A 43 -1.95 27.76 15.43
C SER A 43 -1.97 27.96 16.95
N GLY A 44 -1.32 27.09 17.71
CA GLY A 44 -1.32 27.11 19.17
C GLY A 44 -0.40 28.17 19.78
N ILE A 45 -1.00 29.16 20.48
CA ILE A 45 -0.28 30.29 21.11
C ILE A 45 0.73 29.85 22.19
N SER A 46 0.55 28.66 22.78
CA SER A 46 1.37 28.15 23.90
C SER A 46 2.62 27.37 23.48
N TRP A 47 2.71 26.88 22.24
CA TRP A 47 3.87 26.12 21.78
C TRP A 47 4.94 27.08 21.27
N LYS A 48 6.08 27.18 21.97
CA LYS A 48 7.19 28.08 21.62
C LYS A 48 8.54 27.43 21.89
N GLY A 49 9.57 27.94 21.22
CA GLY A 49 10.96 27.55 21.43
C GLY A 49 11.33 26.19 20.84
N LYS A 50 12.54 25.74 21.16
CA LYS A 50 13.21 24.59 20.52
C LYS A 50 12.39 23.30 20.51
N GLN A 51 11.56 23.05 21.52
CA GLN A 51 10.71 21.86 21.57
C GLN A 51 9.61 21.88 20.49
N LYS A 52 9.01 23.06 20.22
CA LYS A 52 8.08 23.23 19.10
C LYS A 52 8.77 22.95 17.78
N ASP A 53 9.95 23.52 17.56
CA ASP A 53 10.68 23.37 16.29
C ASP A 53 11.05 21.90 16.02
N VAL A 54 11.52 21.18 17.04
CA VAL A 54 11.83 19.74 16.93
C VAL A 54 10.57 18.94 16.57
N LEU A 55 9.45 19.22 17.24
CA LEU A 55 8.19 18.52 16.97
C LEU A 55 7.65 18.82 15.57
N LEU A 56 7.70 20.08 15.12
CA LEU A 56 7.29 20.47 13.78
C LEU A 56 8.17 19.80 12.72
N ASN A 57 9.48 19.76 12.90
CA ASN A 57 10.40 19.08 11.98
C ASN A 57 10.12 17.57 11.91
N MET A 58 9.84 16.93 13.05
CA MET A 58 9.44 15.52 13.08
C MET A 58 8.13 15.30 12.31
N LEU A 59 7.12 16.16 12.53
CA LEU A 59 5.84 16.06 11.85
C LEU A 59 5.99 16.32 10.34
N ASP A 60 6.82 17.28 9.94
CA ASP A 60 7.12 17.55 8.54
C ASP A 60 7.76 16.33 7.85
N ALA A 61 8.68 15.63 8.52
CA ALA A 61 9.26 14.39 8.00
C ALA A 61 8.21 13.27 7.85
N VAL A 62 7.32 13.12 8.84
CA VAL A 62 6.22 12.13 8.79
C VAL A 62 5.26 12.45 7.65
N ILE A 63 4.82 13.71 7.53
CA ILE A 63 3.91 14.20 6.48
C ILE A 63 4.52 14.01 5.10
N LEU A 64 5.81 14.35 4.95
CA LEU A 64 6.52 14.19 3.69
C LEU A 64 6.56 12.71 3.28
N TYR A 65 7.11 11.85 4.15
CA TYR A 65 7.30 10.43 3.85
C TYR A 65 5.96 9.71 3.62
N HIS A 66 5.03 9.81 4.56
CA HIS A 66 3.76 9.08 4.49
C HIS A 66 2.86 9.63 3.37
N GLY A 67 2.89 10.94 3.14
CA GLY A 67 2.17 11.57 2.04
C GLY A 67 2.66 11.11 0.67
N ASP A 68 3.98 10.99 0.48
CA ASP A 68 4.59 10.53 -0.78
C ASP A 68 4.31 9.05 -1.05
N VAL A 69 4.49 8.18 -0.04
CA VAL A 69 4.32 6.73 -0.24
C VAL A 69 2.86 6.30 -0.39
N THR A 70 1.90 7.09 0.11
CA THR A 70 0.46 6.76 0.10
C THR A 70 -0.42 7.63 -0.79
N GLY A 71 0.13 8.66 -1.45
CA GLY A 71 -0.62 9.53 -2.36
C GLY A 71 -1.44 10.61 -1.65
N GLY A 72 -1.08 10.91 -0.39
CA GLY A 72 -1.79 11.87 0.45
C GLY A 72 -1.51 13.35 0.11
N LYS A 73 -0.41 13.67 -0.59
CA LYS A 73 0.00 15.06 -0.87
C LYS A 73 -0.81 15.74 -1.96
N ASP A 74 -1.26 14.99 -2.97
CA ASP A 74 -1.93 15.53 -4.16
C ASP A 74 -3.29 14.90 -4.43
N GLY A 75 -3.71 13.93 -3.60
CA GLY A 75 -4.96 13.19 -3.77
C GLY A 75 -4.99 12.35 -5.06
N LYS A 76 -3.85 12.17 -5.73
CA LYS A 76 -3.74 11.39 -6.96
C LYS A 76 -3.38 9.95 -6.59
N ASN A 77 -4.04 8.99 -7.22
CA ASN A 77 -3.79 7.55 -7.08
C ASN A 77 -2.49 7.10 -7.77
N ASN A 78 -1.40 7.86 -7.60
CA ASN A 78 -0.09 7.63 -8.22
C ASN A 78 0.99 7.32 -7.19
N SER A 79 0.61 6.85 -6.00
CA SER A 79 1.56 6.53 -4.96
C SER A 79 2.35 5.24 -5.26
N PRO A 80 3.55 5.07 -4.68
CA PRO A 80 4.27 3.80 -4.73
C PRO A 80 3.41 2.60 -4.29
N TYR A 81 2.54 2.76 -3.29
CA TYR A 81 1.60 1.71 -2.88
C TYR A 81 0.55 1.42 -3.96
N ASP A 82 0.03 2.43 -4.66
CA ASP A 82 -0.95 2.21 -5.74
C ASP A 82 -0.31 1.47 -6.92
N ALA A 83 0.94 1.80 -7.26
CA ALA A 83 1.72 1.11 -8.28
C ALA A 83 1.98 -0.35 -7.90
N LEU A 84 2.38 -0.61 -6.65
CA LEU A 84 2.58 -1.96 -6.11
C LEU A 84 1.30 -2.79 -6.11
N ILE A 85 0.20 -2.23 -5.58
CA ILE A 85 -1.11 -2.91 -5.56
C ILE A 85 -1.57 -3.21 -6.99
N SER A 86 -1.35 -2.30 -7.94
CA SER A 86 -1.70 -2.52 -9.34
C SER A 86 -0.87 -3.64 -9.98
N ALA A 87 0.45 -3.68 -9.72
CA ALA A 87 1.32 -4.75 -10.20
C ALA A 87 0.92 -6.12 -9.63
N LEU A 88 0.64 -6.20 -8.31
CA LEU A 88 0.16 -7.42 -7.67
C LEU A 88 -1.21 -7.85 -8.18
N THR A 89 -2.12 -6.90 -8.43
CA THR A 89 -3.45 -7.18 -9.01
C THR A 89 -3.33 -7.74 -10.43
N ASN A 90 -2.39 -7.22 -11.23
CA ASN A 90 -2.12 -7.75 -12.57
C ASN A 90 -1.50 -9.15 -12.52
N LEU A 91 -0.61 -9.41 -11.56
CA LEU A 91 -0.08 -10.75 -11.29
C LEU A 91 -1.20 -11.72 -10.92
N GLU A 92 -2.06 -11.38 -9.94
CA GLU A 92 -3.21 -12.19 -9.52
C GLU A 92 -4.12 -12.55 -10.70
N LYS A 93 -4.44 -11.57 -11.57
CA LYS A 93 -5.22 -11.80 -12.79
C LYS A 93 -4.54 -12.78 -13.74
N SER A 94 -3.24 -12.61 -13.99
CA SER A 94 -2.49 -13.50 -14.89
C SER A 94 -2.45 -14.95 -14.40
N LEU A 95 -2.31 -15.14 -13.08
CA LEU A 95 -2.34 -16.47 -12.45
C LEU A 95 -3.73 -17.10 -12.56
N ASN A 96 -4.80 -16.33 -12.34
CA ASN A 96 -6.17 -16.84 -12.44
C ASN A 96 -6.59 -17.18 -13.89
N VAL A 97 -6.09 -16.47 -14.89
CA VAL A 97 -6.29 -16.83 -16.31
C VAL A 97 -5.51 -18.12 -16.63
N SER A 98 -4.28 -18.23 -16.14
CA SER A 98 -3.43 -19.42 -16.35
C SER A 98 -3.99 -20.69 -15.71
N VAL A 99 -4.82 -20.64 -14.67
CA VAL A 99 -5.43 -21.85 -14.06
C VAL A 99 -6.63 -22.36 -14.88
N ASN A 100 -7.37 -21.47 -15.57
CA ASN A 100 -8.57 -21.82 -16.32
C ASN A 100 -8.30 -22.30 -17.77
N ASP A 101 -7.13 -21.98 -18.32
CA ASP A 101 -6.73 -22.33 -19.68
C ASP A 101 -5.78 -23.53 -19.78
N ILE A 102 -5.47 -24.22 -18.69
CA ILE A 102 -4.73 -25.49 -18.75
C ILE A 102 -5.70 -26.60 -19.16
N PRO A 103 -5.51 -27.25 -20.34
CA PRO A 103 -6.40 -28.31 -20.81
C PRO A 103 -6.55 -29.46 -19.80
N ALA A 104 -5.52 -29.70 -18.98
CA ALA A 104 -5.52 -30.72 -17.95
C ALA A 104 -6.52 -30.47 -16.80
N TYR A 105 -7.02 -29.25 -16.57
CA TYR A 105 -8.02 -28.99 -15.51
C TYR A 105 -9.46 -29.19 -16.00
N LYS A 106 -9.73 -29.04 -17.31
CA LYS A 106 -11.06 -29.28 -17.89
C LYS A 106 -11.49 -30.76 -17.86
N GLU A 107 -10.54 -31.68 -17.73
CA GLU A 107 -10.86 -33.11 -17.66
C GLU A 107 -11.13 -33.62 -16.25
N ILE A 108 -10.67 -32.93 -15.20
CA ILE A 108 -10.85 -33.37 -13.80
C ILE A 108 -12.18 -32.88 -13.21
N SER A 109 -12.75 -31.78 -13.71
CA SER A 109 -14.07 -31.27 -13.26
C SER A 109 -15.28 -31.86 -14.00
N LYS A 110 -15.08 -32.91 -14.79
CA LYS A 110 -16.16 -33.69 -15.43
C LYS A 110 -16.42 -35.06 -14.77
N VAL A 111 -15.84 -35.29 -13.59
CA VAL A 111 -16.12 -36.46 -12.75
C VAL A 111 -16.89 -36.03 -11.51
#